data_AF-M1X4L5-F1
#
_entry.id   AF-M1X4L5-F1
#
_cell.length_a   1.000
_cell.length_b   1.000
_cell.length_c   1.000
_cell.angle_alpha   90.00
_cell.angle_beta   90.00
_cell.angle_gamma   90.00
#
_symmetry.space_group_name_H-M   'P 1'
#
loop_
_entity.id
_entity.type
_entity.pdbx_description
1 polymer ?
#
loop_
_entity_poly.entity_id
_entity_poly.type
_entity_poly.pdbx_seq_one_letter_code
_entity_poly.pdbx_strand_id
1 'polypeptide(L)'
;MTRSIATVLRAEGFIHEFEEVGEEGKRDLLISLKYKGKNRQPLINALKRVSKPGLRVYSNRSNLPRVLGGIGIAIISTSSGIMTDREARRHNVGGEVLCYVW
;
A
#
# COMPACT_ATOMS: atom_id res chain seq x y z
N MET A 1 5.97 -7.13 7.11
CA MET A 1 5.00 -6.07 6.79
C MET A 1 5.55 -5.08 5.76
N THR A 2 6.66 -4.37 6.04
CA THR A 2 7.21 -3.34 5.13
C THR A 2 7.49 -3.84 3.71
N ARG A 3 8.11 -5.02 3.56
CA ARG A 3 8.34 -5.67 2.25
C ARG A 3 7.06 -5.93 1.47
N SER A 4 6.00 -6.37 2.16
CA SER A 4 4.69 -6.66 1.53
C SER A 4 4.03 -5.38 1.02
N ILE A 5 4.15 -4.27 1.77
CA ILE A 5 3.69 -2.96 1.32
C ILE A 5 4.46 -2.51 0.08
N ALA A 6 5.79 -2.64 0.06
CA ALA A 6 6.60 -2.31 -1.12
C ALA A 6 6.21 -3.17 -2.34
N THR A 7 5.91 -4.45 -2.12
CA THR A 7 5.43 -5.36 -3.18
C THR A 7 4.12 -4.88 -3.79
N VAL A 8 3.14 -4.48 -2.95
CA VAL A 8 1.86 -3.92 -3.42
C VAL A 8 2.07 -2.61 -4.17
N LEU A 9 2.91 -1.70 -3.64
CA LEU A 9 3.21 -0.43 -4.31
C LEU A 9 3.86 -0.63 -5.69
N ARG A 10 4.72 -1.64 -5.84
CA ARG A 10 5.33 -2.00 -7.13
C ARG A 10 4.29 -2.57 -8.08
N ALA A 11 3.46 -3.51 -7.63
CA ALA A 11 2.42 -4.14 -8.44
C ALA A 11 1.39 -3.13 -8.97
N GLU A 12 0.99 -2.16 -8.15
CA GLU A 12 0.09 -1.06 -8.54
C GLU A 12 0.80 0.05 -9.34
N GLY A 13 2.12 -0.04 -9.51
CA GLY A 13 2.90 0.85 -10.35
C GLY A 13 3.23 2.23 -9.75
N PHE A 14 3.10 2.39 -8.43
CA PHE A 14 3.47 3.62 -7.70
C PHE A 14 5.00 3.81 -7.58
N ILE A 15 5.73 2.71 -7.47
CA ILE A 15 7.20 2.70 -7.43
C ILE A 15 7.75 1.93 -8.64
N HIS A 16 9.02 2.17 -8.98
CA HIS A 16 9.66 1.47 -10.08
C HIS A 16 10.11 0.06 -9.65
N GLU A 17 10.86 -0.02 -8.54
CA GLU A 17 11.39 -1.26 -7.97
C GLU A 17 11.79 -1.01 -6.50
N PHE A 18 11.99 -2.09 -5.73
CA PHE A 18 12.64 -2.02 -4.43
C PHE A 18 13.66 -3.16 -4.24
N GLU A 19 14.70 -2.90 -3.46
CA GLU A 19 15.78 -3.85 -3.17
C GLU A 19 16.01 -3.95 -1.67
N GLU A 20 16.39 -5.13 -1.19
CA GLU A 20 16.88 -5.31 0.19
C GLU A 20 18.40 -5.14 0.19
N VAL A 21 18.89 -4.17 0.96
CA VAL A 21 20.32 -3.87 1.09
C VAL A 21 20.77 -4.02 2.55
N GLY A 22 22.01 -4.46 2.76
CA GLY A 22 22.59 -4.65 4.10
C GLY A 22 22.81 -6.12 4.48
N GLU A 23 23.25 -6.33 5.71
CA GLU A 23 23.68 -7.64 6.23
C GLU A 23 22.54 -8.39 6.95
N GLU A 24 22.78 -9.66 7.27
CA GLU A 24 21.85 -10.48 8.03
C GLU A 24 21.54 -9.83 9.40
N GLY A 25 20.25 -9.54 9.64
CA GLY A 25 19.77 -8.87 10.85
C GLY A 25 19.58 -7.35 10.73
N LYS A 26 20.12 -6.69 9.71
CA LYS A 26 19.91 -5.26 9.41
C LYS A 26 19.75 -5.04 7.91
N ARG A 27 18.55 -5.35 7.40
CA ARG A 27 18.19 -5.10 6.00
C ARG A 27 17.33 -3.85 5.88
N ASP A 28 17.79 -2.92 5.06
CA ASP A 28 17.04 -1.76 4.64
C ASP A 28 16.34 -2.03 3.31
N LEU A 29 15.23 -1.35 3.07
CA LEU A 29 14.52 -1.37 1.79
C LEU A 29 14.87 -0.10 1.01
N LEU A 30 15.67 -0.26 -0.04
CA LEU A 30 15.94 0.81 -1.01
C LEU A 30 14.78 0.87 -2.00
N ILE A 31 14.08 2.01 -2.07
CA ILE A 31 12.89 2.17 -2.94
C ILE A 31 13.21 3.14 -4.08
N SER A 32 13.03 2.69 -5.31
CA SER A 32 13.14 3.52 -6.51
C SER A 32 11.78 4.14 -6.84
N LEU A 33 11.64 5.44 -6.62
CA LEU A 33 10.40 6.18 -6.89
C LEU A 33 10.14 6.35 -8.39
N LYS A 34 8.86 6.31 -8.78
CA LYS A 34 8.43 6.49 -10.17
C LYS A 34 7.89 7.91 -10.39
N TYR A 35 8.20 8.47 -11.54
CA TYR A 35 7.76 9.81 -11.98
C TYR A 35 7.20 9.75 -13.41
N LYS A 36 6.24 10.61 -13.74
CA LYS A 36 5.55 10.67 -15.03
C LYS A 36 6.01 11.89 -15.85
N GLY A 37 6.31 11.64 -17.13
CA GLY A 37 6.55 12.66 -18.14
C GLY A 37 7.86 13.44 -17.95
N LYS A 38 8.11 14.38 -18.87
CA LYS A 38 9.33 15.22 -18.88
C LYS A 38 9.44 16.11 -17.63
N ASN A 39 8.30 16.52 -17.07
CA ASN A 39 8.25 17.39 -15.88
C ASN A 39 8.41 16.61 -14.57
N ARG A 40 8.66 15.29 -14.63
CA ARG A 40 8.88 14.41 -13.45
C ARG A 40 7.79 14.56 -12.39
N GLN A 41 6.51 14.50 -12.79
CA GLN A 41 5.41 14.52 -11.83
C GLN A 41 5.44 13.25 -10.98
N PRO A 42 5.36 13.32 -9.64
CA PRO A 42 5.37 12.13 -8.79
C PRO A 42 4.12 11.29 -9.03
N LEU A 43 4.26 9.96 -9.03
CA LEU A 43 3.11 9.05 -9.06
C LEU A 43 2.46 8.88 -7.69
N ILE A 44 3.20 9.18 -6.61
CA ILE A 44 2.70 9.20 -5.24
C ILE A 44 2.53 10.67 -4.86
N ASN A 45 1.30 11.16 -4.83
CA ASN A 45 0.95 12.51 -4.41
C ASN A 45 0.81 12.60 -2.89
N ALA A 46 0.26 11.58 -2.26
CA ALA A 46 0.07 11.53 -0.82
C ALA A 46 0.09 10.11 -0.25
N LEU A 47 0.59 10.02 0.99
CA LEU A 47 0.55 8.82 1.82
C LEU A 47 -0.14 9.19 3.14
N LYS A 48 -1.25 8.51 3.46
CA LYS A 48 -1.99 8.78 4.69
C LYS A 48 -2.13 7.51 5.52
N ARG A 49 -1.54 7.51 6.71
CA ARG A 49 -1.73 6.42 7.69
C ARG A 49 -3.12 6.48 8.30
N VAL A 50 -3.84 5.37 8.25
CA VAL A 50 -5.22 5.24 8.74
C VAL A 50 -5.23 4.55 10.09
N SER A 51 -4.81 3.28 10.14
CA SER A 51 -4.65 2.57 11.40
C SER A 51 -3.38 3.01 12.13
N LYS A 52 -3.55 3.49 13.36
CA LYS A 52 -2.47 3.98 14.24
C LYS A 52 -2.46 3.16 15.53
N PRO A 53 -1.34 3.09 16.27
CA PRO A 53 -1.29 2.31 17.50
C PRO A 53 -2.36 2.71 18.53
N GLY A 54 -2.70 3.99 18.62
CA GLY A 54 -3.76 4.49 19.52
C GLY A 54 -5.20 4.32 19.00
N LEU A 55 -5.39 4.00 17.71
CA LEU A 55 -6.71 3.70 17.15
C LEU A 55 -6.56 2.78 15.92
N ARG A 56 -6.96 1.53 16.11
CA ARG A 56 -6.99 0.54 15.03
C ARG A 56 -8.26 0.66 14.22
N VAL A 57 -8.11 0.67 12.91
CA VAL A 57 -9.25 0.83 11.98
C VAL A 57 -9.40 -0.46 11.18
N TYR A 58 -10.53 -1.13 11.35
CA TYR A 58 -10.88 -2.34 10.62
C TYR A 58 -12.09 -2.07 9.72
N SER A 59 -12.14 -2.77 8.58
CA SER A 59 -13.30 -2.75 7.72
C SER A 59 -13.67 -4.16 7.27
N ASN A 60 -14.97 -4.43 7.23
CA ASN A 60 -15.51 -5.67 6.68
C ASN A 60 -15.47 -5.64 5.14
N ARG A 61 -15.69 -6.79 4.50
CA ARG A 61 -15.66 -6.94 3.04
C ARG A 61 -16.58 -5.96 2.29
N SER A 62 -17.73 -5.62 2.88
CA SER A 62 -18.75 -4.74 2.28
C SER A 62 -18.41 -3.25 2.40
N ASN A 63 -17.67 -2.86 3.44
CA ASN A 63 -17.39 -1.46 3.77
C ASN A 63 -15.93 -1.08 3.48
N LEU A 64 -15.23 -1.87 2.67
CA LEU A 64 -13.86 -1.54 2.28
C LEU A 64 -13.81 -0.13 1.67
N PRO A 65 -12.89 0.74 2.13
CA PRO A 65 -12.85 2.13 1.71
C PRO A 65 -12.47 2.25 0.23
N ARG A 66 -12.98 3.29 -0.45
CA ARG A 66 -12.54 3.68 -1.80
C ARG A 66 -11.80 4.99 -1.70
N VAL A 67 -10.54 5.02 -2.12
CA VAL A 67 -9.70 6.22 -2.09
C VAL A 67 -9.91 7.00 -3.38
N LEU A 68 -10.31 8.28 -3.27
CA LEU A 68 -10.59 9.17 -4.41
C LEU A 68 -11.49 8.52 -5.48
N GLY A 69 -12.62 7.92 -5.07
CA GLY A 69 -13.54 7.26 -6.01
C GLY A 69 -12.97 6.01 -6.69
N GLY A 70 -11.82 5.50 -6.24
CA GLY A 70 -11.12 4.38 -6.84
C GLY A 70 -9.89 4.77 -7.66
N ILE A 71 -9.50 6.05 -7.69
CA ILE A 71 -8.25 6.49 -8.34
C ILE A 71 -7.03 6.07 -7.50
N GLY A 72 -7.13 6.24 -6.17
CA GLY A 72 -6.12 5.76 -5.23
C GLY A 72 -6.38 4.33 -4.76
N ILE A 73 -5.48 3.83 -3.91
CA ILE A 73 -5.61 2.53 -3.28
C ILE A 73 -5.64 2.65 -1.75
N ALA A 74 -6.35 1.74 -1.11
CA ALA A 74 -6.18 1.47 0.30
C ALA A 74 -5.44 0.14 0.50
N ILE A 75 -4.41 0.16 1.32
CA ILE A 75 -3.64 -1.04 1.67
C ILE A 75 -4.27 -1.68 2.90
N ILE A 76 -4.70 -2.92 2.75
CA ILE A 76 -5.45 -3.67 3.75
C ILE A 76 -4.62 -4.87 4.23
N SER A 77 -4.48 -5.01 5.55
CA SER A 77 -3.95 -6.22 6.16
C SER A 77 -5.09 -7.20 6.40
N THR A 78 -5.09 -8.31 5.68
CA THR A 78 -6.12 -9.35 5.77
C THR A 78 -5.52 -10.64 6.35
N SER A 79 -6.36 -11.63 6.65
CA SER A 79 -5.91 -12.98 7.05
C SER A 79 -5.11 -13.71 5.97
N SER A 80 -5.27 -13.31 4.70
CA SER A 80 -4.56 -13.89 3.54
C SER A 80 -3.35 -13.06 3.10
N GLY A 81 -2.94 -12.08 3.90
CA GLY A 81 -1.82 -11.19 3.61
C GLY A 81 -2.22 -9.73 3.37
N ILE A 82 -1.22 -8.92 3.01
CA ILE A 82 -1.40 -7.49 2.72
C ILE A 82 -1.68 -7.32 1.23
N MET A 83 -2.78 -6.64 0.90
CA MET A 83 -3.26 -6.47 -0.47
C MET A 83 -4.01 -5.13 -0.61
N THR A 84 -4.42 -4.78 -1.82
CA THR A 84 -5.24 -3.59 -2.05
C THR A 84 -6.70 -3.80 -1.67
N ASP A 85 -7.46 -2.72 -1.52
CA ASP A 85 -8.91 -2.76 -1.34
C ASP A 85 -9.63 -3.40 -2.54
N ARG A 86 -9.08 -3.29 -3.75
CA ARG A 86 -9.64 -3.93 -4.94
C ARG A 86 -9.47 -5.45 -4.88
N GLU A 87 -8.27 -5.90 -4.54
CA GLU A 87 -7.98 -7.32 -4.34
C GLU A 87 -8.80 -7.89 -3.19
N ALA A 88 -8.85 -7.20 -2.05
CA ALA A 88 -9.64 -7.62 -0.89
C ALA A 88 -11.13 -7.77 -1.23
N ARG A 89 -11.71 -6.87 -2.05
CA ARG A 89 -13.08 -7.03 -2.57
C ARG A 89 -13.21 -8.26 -3.47
N ARG A 90 -12.25 -8.51 -4.37
CA ARG A 90 -12.25 -9.69 -5.24
C ARG A 90 -12.18 -11.00 -4.45
N HIS A 91 -11.37 -11.02 -3.39
CA HIS A 91 -11.23 -12.16 -2.48
C HIS A 91 -12.34 -12.21 -1.42
N ASN A 92 -13.23 -11.23 -1.40
CA ASN A 92 -14.36 -11.14 -0.48
C ASN A 92 -13.97 -11.14 1.01
N VAL A 93 -12.83 -10.54 1.33
CA VAL A 93 -12.25 -10.47 2.69
C VAL A 93 -12.19 -9.03 3.19
N GLY A 94 -12.35 -8.87 4.51
CA GLY A 94 -12.08 -7.60 5.21
C GLY A 94 -10.68 -7.59 5.84
N GLY A 95 -10.39 -6.55 6.64
CA GLY A 95 -9.12 -6.47 7.34
C GLY A 95 -8.86 -5.12 8.03
N GLU A 96 -7.63 -4.94 8.50
CA GLU A 96 -7.13 -3.68 9.05
C GLU A 96 -6.78 -2.73 7.90
N VAL A 97 -7.29 -1.50 7.93
CA VAL A 97 -6.99 -0.46 6.94
C VAL A 97 -5.69 0.25 7.36
N LEU A 98 -4.56 -0.11 6.75
CA LEU A 98 -3.25 0.40 7.16
C LEU A 98 -3.04 1.85 6.73
N CYS A 99 -3.14 2.09 5.43
CA CYS A 99 -2.91 3.40 4.84
C CYS A 99 -3.60 3.56 3.48
N TYR A 100 -3.67 4.80 3.05
CA TYR A 100 -4.14 5.21 1.73
C TYR A 100 -2.99 5.81 0.94
N VAL A 101 -2.99 5.56 -0.37
CA VAL A 101 -1.99 6.02 -1.33
C VAL A 101 -2.69 6.53 -2.59
N TRP A 102 -2.31 7.70 -3.07
CA TRP A 102 -2.76 8.28 -4.33
C TRP A 102 -1.81 9.36 -4.82
#